data_AF-A0A1K1P2N2-F1
#
_entry.id   AF-A0A1K1P2N2-F1
#
_cell.length_a   1.000
_cell.length_b   1.000
_cell.length_c   1.000
_cell.angle_alpha   90.00
_cell.angle_beta   90.00
_cell.angle_gamma   90.00
#
_symmetry.space_group_name_H-M   'P 1'
#
loop_
_entity.id
_entity.type
_entity.pdbx_description
1 polymer ?
#
loop_
_entity_poly.entity_id
_entity_poly.type
_entity_poly.pdbx_seq_one_letter_code
_entity_poly.pdbx_strand_id
1 'polypeptide(L)'
;MKYLSIAASLLFAAGVHAQDAVTVHYKTRYHGEEMKDGALTLFIDGRSAHVIKDADPGAREQQYLNYTENVTMQVLSLNGRSVTFKKKIEDYEKPELLTDTATIAGYPCKKAKVIIRSNTVEVWYTNALNLKGSPSLGVTPGLGLVLKTVRNGEMEVIATEVKKGKINPKDLNWPGSIAIGKLVDQANYTREVIDSRYTTIPVFSKEQISFGYDKPNPTANQSDVTYHYAGGTVILKKIKLPKYEAGRQLFAELAQYSNGDAYDRTGSVFMIPMDKQGSFLNGLQNGVKELPVYKEKYQGVVATDDYLPTMELLRFFTPFGIHHYNERSQIAGYNWADSAVFRQEITELQPRMEGDVWLGVFIGNYDKGGHIVSLRLKYYKGDEDEGLKVPGYLQPIFNTTNLMEMAGQEYGTMFDHDSLTVKVNIPEGVTNLQLRYITTGHGGWGNGDEFVPKLNEIFVDGKRVYHFVPWRTDCGTYRLLNPSSGNFGNGLSSSDLSRSNWCPGSLTPAVYIPLPDLAPGVHEFKVAIPLGKREGTAFSAWNVSGVLMGEKK
;
A
#
# COMPACT_ATOMS: atom_id res chain seq x y z
N MET A 1 30.32 82.74 33.18
CA MET A 1 31.46 82.97 32.26
C MET A 1 32.10 81.60 31.97
N LYS A 2 32.10 81.24 30.68
CA LYS A 2 32.65 80.07 29.98
C LYS A 2 33.51 79.07 30.80
N TYR A 3 33.05 77.82 30.88
CA TYR A 3 33.93 76.64 30.94
C TYR A 3 33.57 75.70 29.79
N LEU A 4 34.60 75.38 29.01
CA LEU A 4 34.63 74.53 27.84
C LEU A 4 34.63 73.07 28.32
N SER A 5 33.62 72.29 27.95
CA SER A 5 33.62 70.82 28.17
C SER A 5 33.94 70.14 26.85
N ILE A 6 35.13 69.54 26.78
CA ILE A 6 35.61 68.71 25.68
C ILE A 6 34.87 67.37 25.75
N ALA A 7 34.06 67.07 24.74
CA ALA A 7 33.45 65.76 24.55
C ALA A 7 34.46 64.83 23.85
N ALA A 8 34.90 63.79 24.54
CA ALA A 8 35.67 62.70 23.97
C ALA A 8 34.71 61.63 23.44
N SER A 9 34.57 61.57 22.12
CA SER A 9 33.81 60.54 21.41
C SER A 9 34.59 59.23 21.38
N LEU A 10 34.23 58.26 22.22
CA LEU A 10 34.65 56.86 22.09
C LEU A 10 33.87 56.21 20.94
N LEU A 11 34.50 56.15 19.76
CA LEU A 11 34.10 55.26 18.68
C LEU A 11 34.32 53.81 19.14
N PHE A 12 33.24 53.12 19.51
CA PHE A 12 33.21 51.66 19.53
C PHE A 12 33.29 51.18 18.08
N ALA A 13 34.49 50.78 17.64
CA ALA A 13 34.65 49.95 16.46
C ALA A 13 34.02 48.58 16.79
N ALA A 14 32.78 48.37 16.36
CA ALA A 14 32.20 47.04 16.28
C ALA A 14 33.03 46.26 15.27
N GLY A 15 33.89 45.37 15.76
CA GLY A 15 34.57 44.39 14.93
C GLY A 15 33.50 43.55 14.22
N VAL A 16 33.35 43.76 12.92
CA VAL A 16 32.63 42.83 12.06
C VAL A 16 33.49 41.57 12.03
N HIS A 17 33.22 40.62 12.93
CA HIS A 17 33.73 39.26 12.78
C HIS A 17 33.22 38.75 11.44
N ALA A 18 34.13 38.52 10.49
CA ALA A 18 33.80 37.82 9.26
C ALA A 18 33.14 36.49 9.65
N GLN A 19 31.93 36.26 9.15
CA GLN A 19 31.19 35.04 9.40
C GLN A 19 32.00 33.88 8.79
N ASP A 20 32.46 32.95 9.63
CA ASP A 20 33.23 31.80 9.17
C ASP A 20 32.34 30.92 8.28
N ALA A 21 32.78 30.73 7.04
CA ALA A 21 32.00 30.11 5.98
C ALA A 21 32.85 29.03 5.30
N VAL A 22 32.27 27.83 5.18
CA VAL A 22 32.98 26.61 4.77
C VAL A 22 32.09 25.72 3.91
N THR A 23 32.66 25.19 2.83
CA THR A 23 32.11 24.07 2.07
C THR A 23 32.90 22.81 2.39
N VAL A 24 32.21 21.73 2.77
CA VAL A 24 32.83 20.42 3.00
C VAL A 24 32.29 19.42 1.99
N HIS A 25 33.18 18.79 1.25
CA HIS A 25 32.84 17.69 0.35
C HIS A 25 33.10 16.36 1.04
N TYR A 26 32.15 15.44 0.96
CA TYR A 26 32.24 14.09 1.51
C TYR A 26 32.07 13.06 0.42
N LYS A 27 32.58 11.87 0.70
CA LYS A 27 32.25 10.66 -0.03
C LYS A 27 31.77 9.57 0.93
N THR A 28 30.98 8.65 0.40
CA THR A 28 30.52 7.47 1.12
C THR A 28 31.24 6.23 0.61
N ARG A 29 31.68 5.37 1.53
CA ARG A 29 32.24 4.06 1.23
C ARG A 29 31.49 2.96 1.97
N TYR A 30 31.36 1.79 1.33
CA TYR A 30 30.81 0.58 1.94
C TYR A 30 31.85 -0.53 1.80
N HIS A 31 32.29 -1.12 2.93
CA HIS A 31 33.43 -2.05 2.98
C HIS A 31 34.70 -1.55 2.27
N GLY A 32 34.94 -0.23 2.33
CA GLY A 32 36.09 0.42 1.71
C GLY A 32 35.92 0.79 0.24
N GLU A 33 34.88 0.29 -0.44
CA GLU A 33 34.56 0.64 -1.82
C GLU A 33 33.73 1.94 -1.88
N GLU A 34 34.09 2.83 -2.80
CA GLU A 34 33.42 4.12 -2.95
C GLU A 34 32.05 3.95 -3.64
N MET A 35 31.00 4.50 -3.04
CA MET A 35 29.65 4.44 -3.60
C MET A 35 29.47 5.51 -4.67
N LYS A 36 29.01 5.09 -5.87
CA LYS A 36 28.81 5.96 -7.04
C LYS A 36 27.95 7.21 -6.75
N ASP A 37 26.87 7.05 -5.99
CA ASP A 37 25.93 8.12 -5.65
C ASP A 37 26.02 8.56 -4.18
N GLY A 38 27.15 8.26 -3.54
CA GLY A 38 27.38 8.49 -2.12
C GLY A 38 27.99 9.85 -1.76
N ALA A 39 28.24 10.72 -2.73
CA ALA A 39 28.84 12.02 -2.50
C ALA A 39 27.84 13.01 -1.87
N LEU A 40 28.32 13.81 -0.91
CA LEU A 40 27.54 14.80 -0.18
C LEU A 40 28.34 16.11 -0.09
N THR A 41 27.64 17.23 -0.15
CA THR A 41 28.23 18.54 0.14
C THR A 41 27.51 19.20 1.31
N LEU A 42 28.28 19.67 2.30
CA LEU A 42 27.79 20.47 3.42
C LEU A 42 28.23 21.92 3.25
N PHE A 43 27.26 22.81 3.07
CA PHE A 43 27.47 24.25 3.07
C PHE A 43 27.24 24.80 4.47
N ILE A 44 28.18 25.59 5.00
CA ILE A 44 28.08 26.24 6.30
C ILE A 44 28.38 27.72 6.13
N ASP A 45 27.45 28.56 6.57
CA ASP A 45 27.61 30.01 6.64
C ASP A 45 27.29 30.49 8.07
N GLY A 46 28.32 30.56 8.91
CA GLY A 46 28.20 30.88 10.33
C GLY A 46 27.32 29.89 11.10
N ARG A 47 26.08 30.29 11.39
CA ARG A 47 25.11 29.50 12.19
C ARG A 47 24.10 28.72 11.37
N SER A 48 24.21 28.78 10.05
CA SER A 48 23.33 28.09 9.11
C SER A 48 24.12 27.04 8.35
N ALA A 49 23.57 25.83 8.24
CA ALA A 49 24.15 24.80 7.39
C ALA A 49 23.10 24.02 6.60
N HIS A 50 23.47 23.57 5.40
CA HIS A 50 22.62 22.79 4.48
C HIS A 50 23.41 21.59 3.94
N VAL A 51 22.83 20.40 4.08
CA VAL A 51 23.37 19.14 3.54
C VAL A 51 22.70 18.86 2.20
N ILE A 52 23.52 18.67 1.15
CA ILE A 52 23.07 18.33 -0.20
C ILE A 52 23.64 16.96 -0.58
N LYS A 53 22.81 16.11 -1.19
CA LYS A 53 23.25 14.90 -1.90
C LYS A 53 23.66 15.29 -3.30
N ASP A 54 24.90 15.06 -3.69
CA ASP A 54 25.41 15.57 -4.97
C ASP A 54 24.75 14.88 -6.17
N ALA A 55 24.33 13.62 -6.01
CA ALA A 55 23.60 12.87 -7.03
C ALA A 55 22.14 13.34 -7.23
N ASP A 56 21.53 13.99 -6.23
CA ASP A 56 20.18 14.55 -6.33
C ASP A 56 20.07 15.87 -5.53
N PRO A 57 20.69 16.97 -6.01
CA PRO A 57 20.65 18.25 -5.30
C PRO A 57 19.23 18.82 -5.17
N GLY A 58 18.33 18.42 -6.08
CA GLY A 58 16.93 18.82 -6.15
C GLY A 58 15.98 17.89 -5.40
N ALA A 59 16.50 17.00 -4.56
CA ALA A 59 15.68 16.07 -3.77
C ALA A 59 14.52 16.80 -3.09
N ARG A 60 13.33 16.18 -3.09
CA ARG A 60 12.13 16.79 -2.47
C ARG A 60 12.31 17.05 -0.99
N GLU A 61 13.11 16.23 -0.32
CA GLU A 61 13.48 16.40 1.08
C GLU A 61 14.86 17.05 1.18
N GLN A 62 14.91 18.17 1.91
CA GLN A 62 16.13 18.96 2.13
C GLN A 62 16.41 19.10 3.63
N GLN A 63 17.69 19.13 4.01
CA GLN A 63 18.14 18.99 5.39
C GLN A 63 19.02 20.15 5.85
N TYR A 64 18.59 20.84 6.91
CA TYR A 64 19.24 22.06 7.40
C TYR A 64 19.58 21.96 8.88
N LEU A 65 20.65 22.65 9.30
CA LEU A 65 21.01 22.87 10.69
C LEU A 65 20.95 24.37 10.98
N ASN A 66 20.12 24.74 11.95
CA ASN A 66 19.95 26.12 12.42
C ASN A 66 20.50 26.22 13.84
N TYR A 67 21.76 26.65 13.97
CA TYR A 67 22.42 26.82 15.26
C TYR A 67 22.01 28.10 16.00
N THR A 68 21.29 29.02 15.34
CA THR A 68 20.67 30.17 16.01
C THR A 68 19.50 29.74 16.88
N GLU A 69 18.66 28.84 16.36
CA GLU A 69 17.52 28.25 17.09
C GLU A 69 17.88 26.94 17.83
N ASN A 70 19.10 26.42 17.62
CA ASN A 70 19.55 25.11 18.13
C ASN A 70 18.65 23.94 17.68
N VAL A 71 18.24 23.95 16.41
CA VAL A 71 17.38 22.92 15.80
C VAL A 71 17.96 22.40 14.49
N THR A 72 17.60 21.17 14.14
CA THR A 72 17.68 20.66 12.77
C THR A 72 16.31 20.83 12.10
N MET A 73 16.30 21.10 10.80
CA MET A 73 15.08 21.22 10.00
C MET A 73 15.12 20.23 8.83
N GLN A 74 14.03 19.50 8.66
CA GLN A 74 13.79 18.71 7.44
C GLN A 74 12.63 19.38 6.71
N VAL A 75 12.86 19.82 5.47
CA VAL A 75 11.87 20.52 4.64
C VAL A 75 11.51 19.60 3.49
N LEU A 76 10.23 19.23 3.40
CA LEU A 76 9.70 18.44 2.30
C LEU A 76 8.90 19.34 1.36
N SER A 77 9.34 19.43 0.11
CA SER A 77 8.63 20.10 -0.98
C SER A 77 7.68 19.13 -1.69
N LEU A 78 6.42 19.51 -1.73
CA LEU A 78 5.32 18.80 -2.38
C LEU A 78 4.71 19.69 -3.48
N ASN A 79 3.84 19.12 -4.32
CA ASN A 79 3.20 19.86 -5.40
C ASN A 79 2.36 21.02 -4.84
N GLY A 80 2.88 22.25 -4.94
CA GLY A 80 2.21 23.48 -4.51
C GLY A 80 2.27 23.78 -3.00
N ARG A 81 2.97 22.99 -2.19
CA ARG A 81 3.15 23.26 -0.75
C ARG A 81 4.43 22.65 -0.18
N SER A 82 4.85 23.14 0.98
CA SER A 82 5.92 22.51 1.76
C SER A 82 5.45 22.18 3.18
N VAL A 83 6.09 21.19 3.79
CA VAL A 83 5.98 20.90 5.22
C VAL A 83 7.37 20.81 5.83
N THR A 84 7.50 21.27 7.08
CA THR A 84 8.78 21.24 7.80
C THR A 84 8.63 20.57 9.15
N PHE A 85 9.59 19.71 9.47
CA PHE A 85 9.79 19.19 10.81
C PHE A 85 11.04 19.83 11.43
N LYS A 86 10.89 20.34 12.64
CA LYS A 86 12.00 20.83 13.48
C LYS A 86 12.23 19.88 14.63
N LYS A 87 13.49 19.54 14.88
CA LYS A 87 13.92 18.78 16.06
C LYS A 87 15.03 19.53 16.76
N LYS A 88 14.95 19.67 18.08
CA LYS A 88 16.04 20.32 18.82
C LYS A 88 17.29 19.46 18.78
N ILE A 89 18.45 20.10 18.71
CA ILE A 89 19.74 19.40 18.69
C ILE A 89 19.95 18.58 19.98
N GLU A 90 19.43 19.06 21.11
CA GLU A 90 19.51 18.38 22.41
C GLU A 90 18.65 17.11 22.52
N ASP A 91 17.65 16.94 21.64
CA ASP A 91 16.75 15.78 21.61
C ASP A 91 17.33 14.60 20.79
N TYR A 92 18.54 14.76 20.24
CA TYR A 92 19.27 13.66 19.61
C TYR A 92 20.06 12.86 20.64
N GLU A 93 20.46 11.66 20.24
CA GLU A 93 21.20 10.75 21.10
C GLU A 93 22.52 11.37 21.57
N LYS A 94 22.81 11.18 22.86
CA LYS A 94 24.00 11.77 23.49
C LYS A 94 25.24 10.93 23.15
N PRO A 95 26.29 11.52 22.56
CA PRO A 95 27.52 10.81 22.29
C PRO A 95 28.37 10.58 23.54
N GLU A 96 29.03 9.43 23.58
CA GLU A 96 30.18 9.15 24.44
C GLU A 96 31.44 9.72 23.77
N LEU A 97 32.17 10.59 24.47
CA LEU A 97 33.45 11.11 23.97
C LEU A 97 34.55 10.08 24.17
N LEU A 98 35.37 9.87 23.15
CA LEU A 98 36.48 8.93 23.18
C LEU A 98 37.82 9.67 23.13
N THR A 99 38.90 8.98 23.48
CA THR A 99 40.25 9.55 23.55
C THR A 99 40.98 9.55 22.20
N ASP A 100 40.53 8.75 21.24
CA ASP A 100 41.15 8.67 19.92
C ASP A 100 41.08 10.01 19.16
N THR A 101 42.11 10.25 18.37
CA THR A 101 42.20 11.42 17.49
C THR A 101 42.61 10.99 16.08
N ALA A 102 42.27 11.80 15.08
CA ALA A 102 42.70 11.61 13.69
C ALA A 102 42.88 12.96 13.00
N THR A 103 43.61 12.98 11.88
CA THR A 103 43.63 14.14 10.98
C THR A 103 42.82 13.81 9.74
N ILE A 104 41.75 14.59 9.48
CA ILE A 104 40.86 14.38 8.33
C ILE A 104 40.75 15.69 7.56
N ALA A 105 40.94 15.64 6.24
CA ALA A 105 40.97 16.81 5.36
C ALA A 105 41.87 17.96 5.86
N GLY A 106 42.97 17.63 6.54
CA GLY A 106 43.93 18.59 7.11
C GLY A 106 43.59 19.14 8.50
N TYR A 107 42.52 18.67 9.15
CA TYR A 107 42.09 19.16 10.47
C TYR A 107 42.23 18.09 11.56
N PRO A 108 42.69 18.47 12.77
CA PRO A 108 42.68 17.57 13.91
C PRO A 108 41.25 17.32 14.38
N CYS A 109 40.90 16.04 14.53
CA CYS A 109 39.60 15.56 14.94
C CYS A 109 39.70 14.77 16.24
N LYS A 110 38.68 14.92 17.10
CA LYS A 110 38.40 14.07 18.25
C LYS A 110 37.38 13.01 17.85
N LYS A 111 37.40 11.88 18.53
CA LYS A 111 36.44 10.79 18.31
C LYS A 111 35.32 10.81 19.36
N ALA A 112 34.13 10.46 18.92
CA ALA A 112 32.99 10.16 19.76
C ALA A 112 32.27 8.91 19.23
N LYS A 113 31.40 8.33 20.05
CA LYS A 113 30.56 7.19 19.71
C LYS A 113 29.12 7.50 20.12
N VAL A 114 28.17 7.24 19.23
CA VAL A 114 26.74 7.38 19.53
C VAL A 114 26.00 6.12 19.10
N ILE A 115 25.00 5.69 19.87
CA ILE A 115 24.15 4.56 19.55
C ILE A 115 22.82 5.09 19.01
N ILE A 116 22.50 4.80 17.76
CA ILE A 116 21.26 5.23 17.11
C ILE A 116 20.50 3.99 16.63
N ARG A 117 19.40 3.67 17.31
CA ARG A 117 18.58 2.47 17.02
C ARG A 117 19.45 1.21 16.91
N SER A 118 20.23 0.94 17.95
CA SER A 118 21.21 -0.16 18.05
C SER A 118 22.41 -0.09 17.10
N ASN A 119 22.46 0.86 16.17
CA ASN A 119 23.64 1.05 15.33
C ASN A 119 24.70 1.83 16.09
N THR A 120 25.92 1.32 16.09
CA THR A 120 27.07 2.06 16.59
C THR A 120 27.55 3.00 15.51
N VAL A 121 27.60 4.29 15.79
CA VAL A 121 28.16 5.30 14.90
C VAL A 121 29.35 5.94 15.58
N GLU A 122 30.54 5.66 15.04
CA GLU A 122 31.76 6.36 15.42
C GLU A 122 31.85 7.67 14.63
N VAL A 123 32.19 8.76 15.32
CA VAL A 123 32.16 10.11 14.78
C VAL A 123 33.49 10.78 15.02
N TRP A 124 34.11 11.32 13.99
CA TRP A 124 35.28 12.19 14.10
C TRP A 124 34.88 13.62 13.76
N TYR A 125 35.14 14.54 14.69
CA TYR A 125 34.73 15.94 14.58
C TYR A 125 35.87 16.88 14.98
N THR A 126 35.91 18.06 14.37
CA THR A 126 36.88 19.11 14.68
C THR A 126 36.23 20.32 15.34
N ASN A 127 36.94 20.95 16.27
CA ASN A 127 36.60 22.27 16.83
C ASN A 127 37.58 23.37 16.38
N ALA A 128 38.55 23.04 15.51
CA ALA A 128 39.60 23.98 15.09
C ALA A 128 39.08 25.14 14.22
N LEU A 129 37.89 24.98 13.63
CA LEU A 129 37.26 25.98 12.76
C LEU A 129 36.20 26.83 13.47
N ASN A 130 35.97 26.62 14.77
CA ASN A 130 34.88 27.26 15.54
C ASN A 130 33.49 27.19 14.86
N LEU A 131 33.27 26.19 14.01
CA LEU A 131 32.03 25.91 13.30
C LEU A 131 31.46 24.56 13.73
N LYS A 132 30.15 24.40 13.50
CA LYS A 132 29.42 23.16 13.70
C LYS A 132 28.77 22.72 12.40
N GLY A 133 28.72 21.42 12.17
CA GLY A 133 28.16 20.85 10.95
C GLY A 133 28.18 19.33 11.00
N SER A 134 27.22 18.69 10.36
CA SER A 134 27.22 17.24 10.22
C SER A 134 26.69 16.84 8.85
N PRO A 135 27.28 15.83 8.18
CA PRO A 135 26.74 15.29 6.94
C PRO A 135 25.43 14.50 7.16
N SER A 136 24.99 14.33 8.42
CA SER A 136 23.71 13.71 8.77
C SER A 136 23.11 14.38 10.00
N LEU A 137 21.87 14.89 9.88
CA LEU A 137 21.20 15.66 10.94
C LEU A 137 21.16 14.94 12.29
N GLY A 138 20.99 13.62 12.27
CA GLY A 138 20.86 12.81 13.49
C GLY A 138 22.19 12.40 14.14
N VAL A 139 23.32 12.69 13.50
CA VAL A 139 24.64 12.26 13.99
C VAL A 139 25.34 13.45 14.62
N THR A 140 25.09 13.60 15.92
CA THR A 140 25.80 14.50 16.84
C THR A 140 26.07 15.92 16.30
N PRO A 141 25.07 16.63 15.75
CA PRO A 141 25.28 17.93 15.11
C PRO A 141 25.80 19.02 16.08
N GLY A 142 25.73 18.79 17.39
CA GLY A 142 26.17 19.74 18.42
C GLY A 142 27.67 19.72 18.77
N LEU A 143 28.42 18.68 18.39
CA LEU A 143 29.80 18.44 18.87
C LEU A 143 30.87 19.37 18.26
N GLY A 144 30.70 19.74 17.00
CA GLY A 144 31.70 20.44 16.19
C GLY A 144 31.41 20.23 14.72
N LEU A 145 32.39 20.46 13.85
CA LEU A 145 32.29 20.07 12.44
C LEU A 145 32.66 18.59 12.32
N VAL A 146 31.66 17.73 12.07
CA VAL A 146 31.85 16.29 11.84
C VAL A 146 32.50 16.11 10.47
N LEU A 147 33.67 15.48 10.42
CA LEU A 147 34.42 15.23 9.19
C LEU A 147 34.43 13.76 8.80
N LYS A 148 34.07 12.84 9.70
CA LYS A 148 33.88 11.43 9.38
C LYS A 148 32.86 10.78 10.28
N THR A 149 32.06 9.88 9.72
CA THR A 149 31.23 8.93 10.46
C THR A 149 31.51 7.52 9.95
N VAL A 150 31.47 6.54 10.85
CA VAL A 150 31.52 5.12 10.51
C VAL A 150 30.37 4.42 11.22
N ARG A 151 29.43 3.89 10.44
CA ARG A 151 28.26 3.17 10.95
C ARG A 151 28.53 1.67 10.91
N ASN A 152 28.48 1.04 12.08
CA ASN A 152 28.70 -0.40 12.32
C ASN A 152 30.04 -0.94 11.77
N GLY A 153 31.04 -0.08 11.56
CA GLY A 153 32.32 -0.49 10.97
C GLY A 153 32.29 -0.70 9.44
N GLU A 154 31.14 -0.54 8.78
CA GLU A 154 30.95 -0.92 7.37
C GLU A 154 30.79 0.30 6.46
N MET A 155 29.91 1.23 6.83
CA MET A 155 29.57 2.40 6.03
C MET A 155 30.27 3.63 6.57
N GLU A 156 31.21 4.16 5.79
CA GLU A 156 31.99 5.36 6.10
C GLU A 156 31.46 6.54 5.28
N VAL A 157 31.21 7.68 5.93
CA VAL A 157 31.09 8.99 5.26
C VAL A 157 32.27 9.82 5.70
N ILE A 158 33.13 10.25 4.78
CA ILE A 158 34.39 10.94 5.10
C ILE A 158 34.59 12.18 4.24
N ALA A 159 34.99 13.28 4.89
CA ALA A 159 35.33 14.53 4.24
C ALA A 159 36.60 14.36 3.41
N THR A 160 36.53 14.70 2.13
CA THR A 160 37.68 14.72 1.21
C THR A 160 38.32 16.10 1.17
N GLU A 161 37.53 17.15 1.36
CA GLU A 161 37.99 18.53 1.23
C GLU A 161 37.15 19.49 2.10
N VAL A 162 37.82 20.50 2.66
CA VAL A 162 37.20 21.57 3.45
C VAL A 162 37.69 22.92 2.90
N LYS A 163 36.83 23.62 2.15
CA LYS A 163 37.14 24.92 1.53
C LYS A 163 36.62 26.05 2.42
N LYS A 164 37.53 26.92 2.86
CA LYS A 164 37.16 28.19 3.51
C LYS A 164 36.84 29.24 2.45
N GLY A 165 35.77 29.99 2.65
CA GLY A 165 35.41 31.07 1.73
C GLY A 165 33.94 31.45 1.84
N LYS A 166 33.57 32.54 1.17
CA LYS A 166 32.17 32.97 1.09
C LYS A 166 31.33 31.89 0.41
N ILE A 167 30.16 31.60 0.97
CA ILE A 167 29.17 30.71 0.36
C ILE A 167 28.22 31.56 -0.49
N ASN A 168 27.95 31.13 -1.72
CA ASN A 168 26.91 31.75 -2.53
C ASN A 168 25.55 31.45 -1.88
N PRO A 169 24.69 32.45 -1.63
CA PRO A 169 23.36 32.22 -1.06
C PRO A 169 22.52 31.19 -1.82
N LYS A 170 22.75 31.03 -3.14
CA LYS A 170 22.11 29.99 -3.95
C LYS A 170 22.57 28.57 -3.62
N ASP A 171 23.83 28.40 -3.20
CA ASP A 171 24.39 27.09 -2.84
C ASP A 171 23.97 26.69 -1.42
N LEU A 172 23.92 27.65 -0.48
CA LEU A 172 23.35 27.42 0.85
C LEU A 172 21.84 27.13 0.79
N ASN A 173 21.17 27.64 -0.25
CA ASN A 173 19.74 27.47 -0.55
C ASN A 173 18.85 27.53 0.71
N TRP A 174 19.11 28.52 1.58
CA TRP A 174 18.42 28.60 2.86
C TRP A 174 16.92 28.84 2.66
N PRO A 175 16.03 28.05 3.28
CA PRO A 175 14.61 28.11 2.98
C PRO A 175 14.01 29.41 3.54
N GLY A 176 13.45 30.22 2.64
CA GLY A 176 12.65 31.39 3.02
C GLY A 176 11.33 30.99 3.70
N SER A 177 10.60 31.97 4.23
CA SER A 177 9.35 31.76 4.98
C SER A 177 8.30 30.93 4.22
N ILE A 178 8.18 31.13 2.90
CA ILE A 178 7.27 30.36 2.02
C ILE A 178 7.76 28.92 1.85
N ALA A 179 9.07 28.73 1.64
CA ALA A 179 9.66 27.42 1.37
C ALA A 179 9.62 26.48 2.58
N ILE A 180 9.65 27.03 3.81
CA ILE A 180 9.47 26.26 5.06
C ILE A 180 8.06 25.68 5.16
N GLY A 181 7.04 26.37 4.64
CA GLY A 181 5.66 25.89 4.69
C GLY A 181 5.15 25.59 6.12
N LYS A 182 4.27 24.60 6.26
CA LYS A 182 3.62 24.28 7.55
C LYS A 182 4.57 23.49 8.46
N LEU A 183 4.71 23.92 9.71
CA LEU A 183 5.35 23.13 10.76
C LEU A 183 4.45 21.97 11.19
N VAL A 184 5.02 20.77 11.23
CA VAL A 184 4.33 19.53 11.64
C VAL A 184 5.19 18.74 12.63
N ASP A 185 4.56 17.88 13.42
CA ASP A 185 5.30 16.92 14.26
C ASP A 185 5.98 15.81 13.43
N GLN A 186 6.79 15.00 14.10
CA GLN A 186 7.56 13.94 13.47
C GLN A 186 6.69 12.89 12.77
N ALA A 187 5.56 12.50 13.38
CA ALA A 187 4.70 11.45 12.85
C ALA A 187 4.04 11.92 11.55
N ASN A 188 3.50 13.14 11.55
CA ASN A 188 2.91 13.79 10.39
C ASN A 188 3.95 14.04 9.29
N TYR A 189 5.16 14.51 9.63
CA TYR A 189 6.23 14.66 8.65
C TYR A 189 6.60 13.33 7.99
N THR A 190 6.77 12.28 8.80
CA THR A 190 7.08 10.92 8.30
C THR A 190 5.99 10.42 7.36
N ARG A 191 4.72 10.68 7.69
CA ARG A 191 3.58 10.34 6.83
C ARG A 191 3.63 11.06 5.48
N GLU A 192 3.92 12.36 5.49
CA GLU A 192 4.04 13.16 4.26
C GLU A 192 5.21 12.70 3.39
N VAL A 193 6.35 12.36 3.98
CA VAL A 193 7.49 11.76 3.26
C VAL A 193 7.09 10.45 2.60
N ILE A 194 6.43 9.55 3.34
CA ILE A 194 5.96 8.26 2.80
C ILE A 194 4.97 8.48 1.65
N ASP A 195 3.95 9.31 1.85
CA ASP A 195 2.90 9.57 0.86
C ASP A 195 3.43 10.30 -0.39
N SER A 196 4.53 11.03 -0.27
CA SER A 196 5.19 11.67 -1.42
C SER A 196 5.82 10.69 -2.42
N ARG A 197 6.06 9.43 -2.02
CA ARG A 197 6.80 8.42 -2.80
C ARG A 197 5.91 7.60 -3.74
N TYR A 198 4.59 7.69 -3.61
CA TYR A 198 3.65 6.92 -4.43
C TYR A 198 2.40 7.75 -4.74
N THR A 199 1.65 7.36 -5.77
CA THR A 199 0.38 8.01 -6.11
C THR A 199 -0.77 7.20 -5.52
N THR A 200 -1.72 7.86 -4.86
CA THR A 200 -2.96 7.24 -4.40
C THR A 200 -4.13 7.78 -5.21
N ILE A 201 -4.91 6.88 -5.81
CA ILE A 201 -6.19 7.19 -6.43
C ILE A 201 -7.30 6.70 -5.48
N PRO A 202 -8.03 7.60 -4.79
CA PRO A 202 -9.18 7.21 -4.00
C PRO A 202 -10.34 6.82 -4.93
N VAL A 203 -10.85 5.61 -4.81
CA VAL A 203 -12.03 5.14 -5.56
C VAL A 203 -13.29 5.39 -4.75
N PHE A 204 -13.33 4.88 -3.52
CA PHE A 204 -14.43 5.09 -2.57
C PHE A 204 -13.88 5.66 -1.27
N SER A 205 -14.63 6.58 -0.64
CA SER A 205 -14.22 7.22 0.61
C SER A 205 -15.38 7.23 1.59
N LYS A 206 -15.33 6.35 2.58
CA LYS A 206 -16.36 6.14 3.60
C LYS A 206 -17.76 5.91 3.00
N GLU A 207 -17.82 5.13 1.94
CA GLU A 207 -19.09 4.77 1.30
C GLU A 207 -19.78 3.65 2.05
N GLN A 208 -21.11 3.75 2.15
CA GLN A 208 -21.93 2.74 2.80
C GLN A 208 -22.31 1.63 1.81
N ILE A 209 -22.17 0.38 2.26
CA ILE A 209 -22.69 -0.81 1.59
C ILE A 209 -23.68 -1.45 2.56
N SER A 210 -24.97 -1.45 2.22
CA SER A 210 -26.05 -1.93 3.09
C SER A 210 -27.21 -2.49 2.27
N PHE A 211 -28.12 -3.19 2.92
CA PHE A 211 -29.35 -3.67 2.29
C PHE A 211 -30.52 -2.72 2.55
N GLY A 212 -31.33 -2.49 1.52
CA GLY A 212 -32.48 -1.58 1.56
C GLY A 212 -32.16 -0.15 1.11
N TYR A 213 -31.08 0.06 0.37
CA TYR A 213 -30.81 1.33 -0.31
C TYR A 213 -31.86 1.59 -1.38
N ASP A 214 -32.61 2.68 -1.23
CA ASP A 214 -33.77 3.04 -2.04
C ASP A 214 -33.60 4.33 -2.84
N LYS A 215 -32.45 5.01 -2.69
CA LYS A 215 -32.18 6.26 -3.41
C LYS A 215 -31.90 5.96 -4.89
N PRO A 216 -32.34 6.82 -5.80
CA PRO A 216 -32.04 6.66 -7.22
C PRO A 216 -30.55 6.78 -7.48
N ASN A 217 -30.06 5.99 -8.44
CA ASN A 217 -28.71 6.13 -8.94
C ASN A 217 -28.51 7.47 -9.68
N PRO A 218 -27.26 7.98 -9.73
CA PRO A 218 -26.90 9.08 -10.63
C PRO A 218 -27.23 8.77 -12.09
N THR A 219 -27.17 9.80 -12.94
CA THR A 219 -27.30 9.64 -14.39
C THR A 219 -26.33 8.57 -14.91
N ALA A 220 -26.78 7.71 -15.81
CA ALA A 220 -25.97 6.60 -16.33
C ALA A 220 -24.64 7.09 -16.93
N ASN A 221 -23.57 6.31 -16.72
CA ASN A 221 -22.22 6.54 -17.26
C ASN A 221 -21.49 7.81 -16.77
N GLN A 222 -22.00 8.48 -15.75
CA GLN A 222 -21.31 9.59 -15.09
C GLN A 222 -20.06 9.09 -14.36
N SER A 223 -18.93 9.76 -14.60
CA SER A 223 -17.66 9.46 -13.95
C SER A 223 -17.61 10.00 -12.52
N ASP A 224 -16.82 9.35 -11.68
CA ASP A 224 -16.45 9.77 -10.33
C ASP A 224 -17.61 9.90 -9.32
N VAL A 225 -18.78 9.36 -9.65
CA VAL A 225 -19.94 9.23 -8.75
C VAL A 225 -20.16 7.78 -8.33
N THR A 226 -20.73 7.60 -7.13
CA THR A 226 -21.02 6.29 -6.57
C THR A 226 -22.44 5.86 -6.96
N TYR A 227 -22.54 4.69 -7.58
CA TYR A 227 -23.79 4.00 -7.88
C TYR A 227 -24.01 2.90 -6.83
N HIS A 228 -25.26 2.64 -6.48
CA HIS A 228 -25.69 1.57 -5.60
C HIS A 228 -26.61 0.62 -6.36
N TYR A 229 -26.27 -0.67 -6.36
CA TYR A 229 -27.03 -1.73 -7.01
C TYR A 229 -27.32 -2.85 -6.02
N ALA A 230 -28.18 -3.79 -6.42
CA ALA A 230 -28.57 -4.95 -5.60
C ALA A 230 -29.03 -4.56 -4.18
N GLY A 231 -29.94 -3.58 -4.11
CA GLY A 231 -30.46 -3.06 -2.84
C GLY A 231 -29.41 -2.33 -1.98
N GLY A 232 -28.27 -1.95 -2.55
CA GLY A 232 -27.18 -1.24 -1.88
C GLY A 232 -25.96 -2.10 -1.50
N THR A 233 -26.03 -3.40 -1.72
CA THR A 233 -24.97 -4.37 -1.39
C THR A 233 -23.80 -4.36 -2.38
N VAL A 234 -23.99 -3.71 -3.54
CA VAL A 234 -22.95 -3.42 -4.52
C VAL A 234 -22.85 -1.91 -4.69
N ILE A 235 -21.66 -1.36 -4.46
CA ILE A 235 -21.31 -0.01 -4.93
C ILE A 235 -20.43 -0.10 -6.17
N LEU A 236 -20.64 0.83 -7.10
CA LEU A 236 -19.92 0.88 -8.37
C LEU A 236 -19.54 2.32 -8.72
N LYS A 237 -18.38 2.52 -9.35
CA LYS A 237 -17.92 3.83 -9.82
C LYS A 237 -17.18 3.68 -11.14
N LYS A 238 -17.52 4.55 -12.09
CA LYS A 238 -16.73 4.74 -13.30
C LYS A 238 -15.60 5.71 -12.98
N ILE A 239 -14.36 5.29 -13.16
CA ILE A 239 -13.17 6.08 -12.83
C ILE A 239 -12.15 5.97 -13.95
N LYS A 240 -11.41 7.06 -14.17
CA LYS A 240 -10.30 7.09 -15.12
C LYS A 240 -8.99 6.76 -14.43
N LEU A 241 -8.35 5.68 -14.84
CA LEU A 241 -7.09 5.20 -14.30
C LEU A 241 -5.91 5.47 -15.25
N PRO A 242 -4.70 5.69 -14.71
CA PRO A 242 -3.52 5.98 -15.50
C PRO A 242 -3.10 4.76 -16.33
N LYS A 243 -2.39 5.02 -17.44
CA LYS A 243 -1.73 3.97 -18.20
C LYS A 243 -0.66 3.27 -17.36
N TYR A 244 -0.38 2.02 -17.68
CA TYR A 244 0.77 1.32 -17.13
C TYR A 244 2.07 2.00 -17.53
N GLU A 245 2.99 2.07 -16.58
CA GLU A 245 4.38 2.51 -16.76
C GLU A 245 5.25 1.35 -16.31
N ALA A 246 6.29 1.00 -17.07
CA ALA A 246 7.13 -0.15 -16.77
C ALA A 246 7.71 -0.09 -15.34
N GLY A 247 7.69 -1.22 -14.64
CA GLY A 247 8.17 -1.33 -13.25
C GLY A 247 7.17 -0.84 -12.19
N ARG A 248 6.10 -0.14 -12.58
CA ARG A 248 5.13 0.39 -11.62
C ARG A 248 4.34 -0.73 -10.94
N GLN A 249 4.34 -0.73 -9.59
CA GLN A 249 3.51 -1.64 -8.81
C GLN A 249 2.16 -1.02 -8.48
N LEU A 250 1.10 -1.83 -8.54
CA LEU A 250 -0.26 -1.44 -8.17
C LEU A 250 -0.75 -2.26 -6.99
N PHE A 251 -1.20 -1.58 -5.94
CA PHE A 251 -1.90 -2.19 -4.81
C PHE A 251 -3.34 -1.70 -4.75
N ALA A 252 -4.28 -2.61 -4.55
CA ALA A 252 -5.62 -2.27 -4.07
C ALA A 252 -5.64 -2.37 -2.54
N GLU A 253 -6.11 -1.31 -1.88
CA GLU A 253 -6.28 -1.24 -0.43
C GLU A 253 -7.73 -0.88 -0.09
N LEU A 254 -8.43 -1.80 0.57
CA LEU A 254 -9.79 -1.62 1.06
C LEU A 254 -9.77 -1.57 2.59
N ALA A 255 -10.15 -0.43 3.17
CA ALA A 255 -10.48 -0.35 4.58
C ALA A 255 -11.99 -0.57 4.76
N GLN A 256 -12.39 -1.40 5.72
CA GLN A 256 -13.79 -1.73 6.01
C GLN A 256 -14.04 -1.75 7.52
N TYR A 257 -15.20 -1.26 7.93
CA TYR A 257 -15.73 -1.48 9.28
C TYR A 257 -17.25 -1.65 9.28
N SER A 258 -17.80 -2.29 10.31
CA SER A 258 -19.24 -2.48 10.42
C SER A 258 -19.91 -1.16 10.79
N ASN A 259 -21.08 -0.92 10.23
CA ASN A 259 -21.98 0.17 10.57
C ASN A 259 -23.34 -0.35 11.07
N GLY A 260 -23.40 -1.63 11.43
CA GLY A 260 -24.59 -2.30 11.94
C GLY A 260 -24.52 -3.81 11.80
N ASP A 261 -23.97 -4.31 10.70
CA ASP A 261 -23.91 -5.75 10.45
C ASP A 261 -22.93 -6.46 11.41
N ALA A 262 -23.41 -7.50 12.10
CA ALA A 262 -22.63 -8.28 13.06
C ALA A 262 -21.87 -9.45 12.44
N TYR A 263 -22.20 -9.83 11.19
CA TYR A 263 -21.75 -11.08 10.59
C TYR A 263 -20.47 -10.93 9.75
N ASP A 264 -19.83 -12.07 9.51
CA ASP A 264 -18.72 -12.27 8.59
C ASP A 264 -19.23 -12.46 7.16
N ARG A 265 -19.17 -11.41 6.35
CA ARG A 265 -19.74 -11.37 5.00
C ARG A 265 -18.70 -11.62 3.93
N THR A 266 -19.12 -12.31 2.87
CA THR A 266 -18.34 -12.38 1.64
C THR A 266 -18.25 -10.99 1.02
N GLY A 267 -17.04 -10.58 0.67
CA GLY A 267 -16.74 -9.33 -0.01
C GLY A 267 -15.88 -9.53 -1.25
N SER A 268 -16.12 -8.69 -2.25
CA SER A 268 -15.38 -8.71 -3.51
C SER A 268 -15.12 -7.29 -3.99
N VAL A 269 -13.86 -6.98 -4.30
CA VAL A 269 -13.49 -5.80 -5.10
C VAL A 269 -13.29 -6.27 -6.52
N PHE A 270 -14.01 -5.70 -7.48
CA PHE A 270 -14.05 -6.21 -8.85
C PHE A 270 -14.04 -5.10 -9.89
N MET A 271 -13.64 -5.48 -11.10
CA MET A 271 -13.74 -4.67 -12.32
C MET A 271 -14.75 -5.33 -13.27
N ILE A 272 -15.56 -4.52 -13.97
CA ILE A 272 -16.48 -5.02 -15.00
C ILE A 272 -15.83 -4.85 -16.39
N PRO A 273 -15.48 -5.95 -17.08
CA PRO A 273 -14.99 -5.85 -18.45
C PRO A 273 -16.09 -5.31 -19.38
N MET A 274 -15.71 -4.38 -20.26
CA MET A 274 -16.61 -3.73 -21.21
C MET A 274 -16.24 -4.04 -22.67
N ASP A 275 -15.38 -5.04 -22.91
CA ASP A 275 -14.82 -5.37 -24.23
C ASP A 275 -15.81 -6.07 -25.16
N LYS A 276 -16.96 -6.50 -24.62
CA LYS A 276 -17.97 -7.31 -25.31
C LYS A 276 -19.31 -6.58 -25.33
N GLN A 277 -20.23 -7.05 -26.18
CA GLN A 277 -21.56 -6.44 -26.30
C GLN A 277 -22.35 -6.51 -25.00
N GLY A 278 -22.28 -7.64 -24.29
CA GLY A 278 -22.84 -7.83 -22.95
C GLY A 278 -21.78 -7.66 -21.86
N SER A 279 -22.20 -7.12 -20.72
CA SER A 279 -21.37 -6.90 -19.54
C SER A 279 -22.15 -7.15 -18.26
N PHE A 280 -21.44 -7.33 -17.14
CA PHE A 280 -22.10 -7.45 -15.84
C PHE A 280 -22.86 -6.17 -15.45
N LEU A 281 -22.48 -5.02 -16.03
CA LEU A 281 -23.18 -3.75 -15.85
C LEU A 281 -24.61 -3.79 -16.39
N ASN A 282 -24.87 -4.52 -17.49
CA ASN A 282 -26.23 -4.73 -18.00
C ASN A 282 -27.10 -5.43 -16.96
N GLY A 283 -26.56 -6.47 -16.29
CA GLY A 283 -27.22 -7.15 -15.20
C GLY A 283 -27.55 -6.22 -14.03
N LEU A 284 -26.59 -5.37 -13.62
CA LEU A 284 -26.79 -4.41 -12.55
C LEU A 284 -27.85 -3.35 -12.87
N GLN A 285 -27.87 -2.86 -14.12
CA GLN A 285 -28.75 -1.76 -14.55
C GLN A 285 -30.17 -2.23 -14.87
N ASN A 286 -30.30 -3.38 -15.53
CA ASN A 286 -31.55 -3.81 -16.16
C ASN A 286 -32.10 -5.12 -15.55
N GLY A 287 -31.33 -5.75 -14.65
CA GLY A 287 -31.71 -6.95 -13.92
C GLY A 287 -30.95 -8.19 -14.35
N VAL A 288 -30.88 -9.18 -13.45
CA VAL A 288 -30.06 -10.40 -13.59
C VAL A 288 -30.35 -11.22 -14.87
N LYS A 289 -31.53 -11.06 -15.47
CA LYS A 289 -31.94 -11.75 -16.70
C LYS A 289 -31.17 -11.29 -17.95
N GLU A 290 -30.52 -10.13 -17.90
CA GLU A 290 -29.65 -9.66 -18.99
C GLU A 290 -28.30 -10.39 -19.05
N LEU A 291 -27.96 -11.14 -18.00
CA LEU A 291 -26.71 -11.89 -17.96
C LEU A 291 -26.89 -13.26 -18.65
N PRO A 292 -25.87 -13.76 -19.37
CA PRO A 292 -25.91 -15.09 -19.95
C PRO A 292 -26.17 -16.17 -18.92
N VAL A 293 -27.01 -17.15 -19.25
CA VAL A 293 -27.40 -18.22 -18.33
C VAL A 293 -26.57 -19.47 -18.59
N TYR A 294 -25.86 -19.94 -17.58
CA TYR A 294 -25.14 -21.21 -17.53
C TYR A 294 -26.00 -22.27 -16.83
N LYS A 295 -26.10 -23.46 -17.44
CA LYS A 295 -26.88 -24.61 -16.92
C LYS A 295 -28.26 -24.20 -16.37
N GLU A 296 -29.01 -23.52 -17.22
CA GLU A 296 -30.42 -23.12 -17.02
C GLU A 296 -30.69 -22.08 -15.93
N LYS A 297 -29.80 -21.89 -14.94
CA LYS A 297 -30.07 -20.98 -13.81
C LYS A 297 -28.92 -20.11 -13.31
N TYR A 298 -27.66 -20.35 -13.68
CA TYR A 298 -26.54 -19.57 -13.12
C TYR A 298 -26.18 -18.40 -14.03
N GLN A 299 -26.38 -17.17 -13.58
CA GLN A 299 -26.27 -16.00 -14.44
C GLN A 299 -24.88 -15.37 -14.40
N GLY A 300 -24.30 -15.11 -15.58
CA GLY A 300 -23.05 -14.36 -15.76
C GLY A 300 -21.80 -15.05 -15.21
N VAL A 301 -21.83 -16.37 -15.01
CA VAL A 301 -20.76 -17.09 -14.30
C VAL A 301 -19.58 -17.54 -15.18
N VAL A 302 -19.76 -17.61 -16.50
CA VAL A 302 -18.72 -18.04 -17.46
C VAL A 302 -18.65 -17.06 -18.64
N ALA A 303 -17.47 -16.94 -19.25
CA ALA A 303 -17.30 -16.20 -20.49
C ALA A 303 -18.07 -16.86 -21.65
N THR A 304 -18.56 -16.02 -22.55
CA THR A 304 -19.16 -16.41 -23.84
C THR A 304 -18.53 -15.57 -24.95
N ASP A 305 -18.95 -15.78 -26.20
CA ASP A 305 -18.48 -14.96 -27.32
C ASP A 305 -18.79 -13.47 -27.13
N ASP A 306 -19.90 -13.15 -26.45
CA ASP A 306 -20.45 -11.80 -26.28
C ASP A 306 -20.44 -11.29 -24.83
N TYR A 307 -19.83 -12.02 -23.90
CA TYR A 307 -19.80 -11.65 -22.48
C TYR A 307 -18.52 -12.10 -21.78
N LEU A 308 -18.01 -11.24 -20.90
CA LEU A 308 -16.96 -11.59 -19.95
C LEU A 308 -17.48 -11.44 -18.51
N PRO A 309 -17.22 -12.42 -17.63
CA PRO A 309 -17.52 -12.31 -16.21
C PRO A 309 -16.67 -11.22 -15.54
N THR A 310 -17.08 -10.74 -14.37
CA THR A 310 -16.33 -9.75 -13.62
C THR A 310 -14.93 -10.24 -13.26
N MET A 311 -13.95 -9.34 -13.36
CA MET A 311 -12.56 -9.64 -12.98
C MET A 311 -12.37 -9.26 -11.51
N GLU A 312 -12.19 -10.25 -10.66
CA GLU A 312 -12.03 -10.00 -9.23
C GLU A 312 -10.60 -9.57 -8.88
N LEU A 313 -10.50 -8.37 -8.30
CA LEU A 313 -9.24 -7.79 -7.84
C LEU A 313 -8.88 -8.37 -6.47
N LEU A 314 -9.83 -8.30 -5.52
CA LEU A 314 -9.69 -8.80 -4.15
C LEU A 314 -10.92 -9.64 -3.77
N ARG A 315 -10.70 -10.81 -3.16
CA ARG A 315 -11.72 -11.46 -2.32
C ARG A 315 -11.38 -11.25 -0.86
N PHE A 316 -12.35 -10.80 -0.08
CA PHE A 316 -12.17 -10.55 1.34
C PHE A 316 -13.40 -10.97 2.13
N PHE A 317 -13.23 -11.10 3.43
CA PHE A 317 -14.31 -11.44 4.35
C PHE A 317 -14.34 -10.42 5.46
N THR A 318 -15.50 -9.77 5.65
CA THR A 318 -15.64 -8.84 6.77
C THR A 318 -15.43 -9.61 8.07
N PRO A 319 -14.80 -9.01 9.08
CA PRO A 319 -14.85 -9.59 10.40
C PRO A 319 -16.25 -9.39 11.01
N PHE A 320 -16.52 -10.11 12.09
CA PHE A 320 -17.76 -10.01 12.86
C PHE A 320 -17.86 -8.66 13.59
N GLY A 321 -18.58 -7.68 13.00
CA GLY A 321 -19.05 -6.49 13.72
C GLY A 321 -17.97 -5.47 14.15
N ILE A 322 -16.77 -5.49 13.56
CA ILE A 322 -15.69 -4.55 13.90
C ILE A 322 -16.15 -3.10 13.91
N HIS A 323 -15.61 -2.29 14.84
CA HIS A 323 -16.03 -0.91 15.12
C HIS A 323 -17.38 -0.82 15.83
N HIS A 324 -18.49 -1.15 15.14
CA HIS A 324 -19.85 -0.95 15.66
C HIS A 324 -20.11 -1.69 16.98
N TYR A 325 -19.47 -2.85 17.17
CA TYR A 325 -19.66 -3.68 18.35
C TYR A 325 -18.47 -3.67 19.31
N ASN A 326 -17.41 -2.89 19.05
CA ASN A 326 -16.22 -2.83 19.90
C ASN A 326 -16.59 -2.47 21.34
N GLU A 327 -17.41 -1.43 21.54
CA GLU A 327 -17.84 -0.97 22.87
C GLU A 327 -18.76 -1.98 23.58
N ARG A 328 -19.55 -2.75 22.82
CA ARG A 328 -20.50 -3.75 23.37
C ARG A 328 -19.81 -5.04 23.81
N SER A 329 -18.62 -5.33 23.28
CA SER A 329 -17.87 -6.55 23.53
C SER A 329 -16.69 -6.28 24.48
N GLN A 330 -16.94 -5.99 25.75
CA GLN A 330 -15.85 -5.70 26.69
C GLN A 330 -15.23 -6.99 27.25
N ILE A 331 -14.00 -7.31 26.82
CA ILE A 331 -13.22 -8.46 27.31
C ILE A 331 -11.86 -7.94 27.80
N ALA A 332 -11.49 -8.26 29.03
CA ALA A 332 -10.22 -7.82 29.61
C ALA A 332 -9.03 -8.31 28.76
N GLY A 333 -8.14 -7.38 28.39
CA GLY A 333 -6.97 -7.65 27.55
C GLY A 333 -7.22 -7.66 26.04
N TYR A 334 -8.48 -7.54 25.60
CA TYR A 334 -8.81 -7.48 24.19
C TYR A 334 -8.92 -6.01 23.74
N ASN A 335 -8.01 -5.61 22.85
CA ASN A 335 -8.04 -4.30 22.22
C ASN A 335 -8.56 -4.48 20.79
N TRP A 336 -9.88 -4.36 20.61
CA TRP A 336 -10.49 -4.48 19.30
C TRP A 336 -9.98 -3.40 18.35
N ALA A 337 -9.68 -3.79 17.12
CA ALA A 337 -9.33 -2.83 16.09
C ALA A 337 -10.56 -2.05 15.61
N ASP A 338 -10.34 -0.84 15.09
CA ASP A 338 -11.41 0.02 14.57
C ASP A 338 -11.79 -0.27 13.12
N SER A 339 -10.97 -1.00 12.37
CA SER A 339 -11.27 -1.38 10.99
C SER A 339 -10.41 -2.55 10.55
N ALA A 340 -10.90 -3.29 9.56
CA ALA A 340 -10.11 -4.28 8.83
C ALA A 340 -9.56 -3.62 7.56
N VAL A 341 -8.28 -3.85 7.28
CA VAL A 341 -7.61 -3.33 6.08
C VAL A 341 -7.13 -4.50 5.25
N PHE A 342 -7.69 -4.63 4.05
CA PHE A 342 -7.32 -5.63 3.05
C PHE A 342 -6.46 -4.96 2.01
N ARG A 343 -5.24 -5.46 1.82
CA ARG A 343 -4.31 -4.87 0.85
C ARG A 343 -3.58 -5.97 0.09
N GLN A 344 -3.64 -5.90 -1.22
CA GLN A 344 -2.97 -6.86 -2.10
C GLN A 344 -2.33 -6.13 -3.28
N GLU A 345 -1.18 -6.61 -3.71
CA GLU A 345 -0.63 -6.27 -5.01
C GLU A 345 -1.50 -6.88 -6.11
N ILE A 346 -1.84 -6.09 -7.11
CA ILE A 346 -2.65 -6.46 -8.28
C ILE A 346 -2.02 -5.95 -9.58
N THR A 347 -0.69 -5.76 -9.57
CA THR A 347 0.11 -5.28 -10.70
C THR A 347 -0.17 -6.09 -11.96
N GLU A 348 -0.38 -7.40 -11.82
CA GLU A 348 -0.69 -8.32 -12.92
C GLU A 348 -2.00 -8.02 -13.64
N LEU A 349 -2.95 -7.34 -12.97
CA LEU A 349 -4.26 -7.01 -13.52
C LEU A 349 -4.32 -5.61 -14.16
N GLN A 350 -3.29 -4.79 -13.92
CA GLN A 350 -3.26 -3.39 -14.33
C GLN A 350 -3.50 -3.15 -15.83
N PRO A 351 -3.00 -3.97 -16.78
CA PRO A 351 -3.26 -3.76 -18.21
C PRO A 351 -4.74 -3.72 -18.60
N ARG A 352 -5.63 -4.35 -17.80
CA ARG A 352 -7.10 -4.29 -17.97
C ARG A 352 -7.77 -3.17 -17.19
N MET A 353 -7.01 -2.44 -16.39
CA MET A 353 -7.49 -1.37 -15.52
C MET A 353 -7.08 0.01 -16.03
N GLU A 354 -6.71 0.16 -17.30
CA GLU A 354 -6.31 1.45 -17.88
C GLU A 354 -7.50 2.23 -18.45
N GLY A 355 -7.46 3.57 -18.34
CA GLY A 355 -8.49 4.43 -18.92
C GLY A 355 -9.80 4.40 -18.12
N ASP A 356 -10.93 4.55 -18.81
CA ASP A 356 -12.25 4.58 -18.17
C ASP A 356 -12.71 3.17 -17.81
N VAL A 357 -12.76 2.85 -16.52
CA VAL A 357 -13.13 1.53 -16.02
C VAL A 357 -14.24 1.60 -14.98
N TRP A 358 -15.00 0.52 -14.85
CA TRP A 358 -15.99 0.34 -13.80
C TRP A 358 -15.42 -0.51 -12.68
N LEU A 359 -15.22 0.09 -11.51
CA LEU A 359 -14.77 -0.59 -10.30
C LEU A 359 -15.89 -0.65 -9.26
N GLY A 360 -16.02 -1.80 -8.61
CA GLY A 360 -17.04 -2.04 -7.60
C GLY A 360 -16.53 -2.71 -6.34
N VAL A 361 -17.32 -2.56 -5.28
CA VAL A 361 -17.19 -3.30 -4.04
C VAL A 361 -18.54 -3.93 -3.73
N PHE A 362 -18.54 -5.23 -3.53
CA PHE A 362 -19.68 -6.02 -3.05
C PHE A 362 -19.41 -6.45 -1.61
N ILE A 363 -20.44 -6.37 -0.75
CA ILE A 363 -20.50 -7.07 0.54
C ILE A 363 -21.92 -7.64 0.68
N GLY A 364 -22.04 -8.96 0.64
CA GLY A 364 -23.33 -9.66 0.73
C GLY A 364 -23.91 -9.57 2.14
N ASN A 365 -24.87 -8.66 2.34
CA ASN A 365 -25.49 -8.43 3.64
C ASN A 365 -26.99 -8.13 3.53
N TYR A 366 -27.68 -8.22 4.67
CA TYR A 366 -29.11 -7.90 4.81
C TYR A 366 -29.37 -6.82 5.86
N ASP A 367 -28.33 -6.13 6.33
CA ASP A 367 -28.44 -5.13 7.39
C ASP A 367 -28.60 -3.72 6.81
N LYS A 368 -29.45 -2.89 7.43
CA LYS A 368 -29.70 -1.51 6.99
C LYS A 368 -28.51 -0.58 7.23
N GLY A 369 -27.76 -0.82 8.31
CA GLY A 369 -26.53 -0.08 8.62
C GLY A 369 -25.36 -0.59 7.77
N GLY A 370 -25.27 -1.90 7.59
CA GLY A 370 -24.31 -2.57 6.73
C GLY A 370 -22.86 -2.27 7.14
N HIS A 371 -22.07 -1.84 6.18
CA HIS A 371 -20.63 -1.60 6.31
C HIS A 371 -20.24 -0.24 5.72
N ILE A 372 -19.15 0.34 6.21
CA ILE A 372 -18.48 1.47 5.57
C ILE A 372 -17.17 0.98 4.95
N VAL A 373 -16.90 1.40 3.71
CA VAL A 373 -15.67 1.06 2.99
C VAL A 373 -14.93 2.29 2.46
N SER A 374 -13.61 2.17 2.34
CA SER A 374 -12.76 3.10 1.58
C SER A 374 -11.79 2.31 0.72
N LEU A 375 -11.93 2.41 -0.60
CA LEU A 375 -11.07 1.74 -1.58
C LEU A 375 -10.07 2.74 -2.16
N ARG A 376 -8.78 2.38 -2.14
CA ARG A 376 -7.67 3.16 -2.67
C ARG A 376 -6.81 2.30 -3.58
N LEU A 377 -6.45 2.84 -4.74
CA LEU A 377 -5.43 2.26 -5.61
C LEU A 377 -4.11 3.00 -5.37
N LYS A 378 -3.08 2.28 -4.94
CA LYS A 378 -1.76 2.83 -4.63
C LYS A 378 -0.75 2.38 -5.67
N TYR A 379 -0.18 3.35 -6.36
CA TYR A 379 0.76 3.17 -7.44
C TYR A 379 2.16 3.56 -6.98
N TYR A 380 3.05 2.57 -6.88
CA TYR A 380 4.44 2.76 -6.50
C TYR A 380 5.30 2.80 -7.76
N LYS A 381 6.22 3.76 -7.83
CA LYS A 381 7.26 3.75 -8.87
C LYS A 381 8.14 2.53 -8.63
N GLY A 382 8.37 1.73 -9.65
CA GLY A 382 9.37 0.66 -9.58
C GLY A 382 10.78 1.21 -9.65
N ASP A 383 11.74 0.38 -9.26
CA ASP A 383 13.14 0.61 -9.58
C ASP A 383 13.35 0.36 -11.08
N GLU A 384 13.98 1.32 -11.79
CA GLU A 384 14.13 1.32 -13.25
C GLU A 384 14.85 0.05 -13.78
N ASP A 385 15.64 -0.62 -12.93
CA ASP A 385 16.43 -1.80 -13.24
C ASP A 385 15.68 -3.15 -13.09
N GLU A 386 14.50 -3.17 -12.45
CA GLU A 386 13.71 -4.39 -12.16
C GLU A 386 12.29 -4.32 -12.75
N GLY A 387 12.18 -3.98 -14.03
CA GLY A 387 10.89 -3.86 -14.72
C GLY A 387 10.02 -5.11 -14.56
N LEU A 388 9.05 -5.07 -13.66
CA LEU A 388 8.01 -6.09 -13.53
C LEU A 388 7.33 -6.27 -14.89
N LYS A 389 7.38 -7.50 -15.41
CA LYS A 389 6.67 -7.85 -16.64
C LYS A 389 5.19 -8.03 -16.30
N VAL A 390 4.35 -7.12 -16.79
CA VAL A 390 2.90 -7.29 -16.75
C VAL A 390 2.44 -8.20 -17.88
N PRO A 391 1.35 -8.98 -17.70
CA PRO A 391 0.80 -9.80 -18.78
C PRO A 391 0.35 -8.95 -19.97
N GLY A 392 0.72 -9.37 -21.19
CA GLY A 392 0.20 -8.79 -22.43
C GLY A 392 -1.17 -9.35 -22.85
N TYR A 393 -1.63 -10.39 -22.17
CA TYR A 393 -2.92 -11.03 -22.32
C TYR A 393 -3.54 -11.26 -20.95
N LEU A 394 -4.79 -10.84 -20.78
CA LEU A 394 -5.62 -11.08 -19.61
C LEU A 394 -7.02 -11.42 -20.09
N GLN A 395 -7.66 -12.45 -19.56
CA GLN A 395 -9.05 -12.78 -19.88
C GLN A 395 -9.75 -13.41 -18.66
N PRO A 396 -10.74 -12.74 -18.05
CA PRO A 396 -11.59 -13.39 -17.05
C PRO A 396 -12.46 -14.43 -17.75
N ILE A 397 -12.38 -15.69 -17.32
CA ILE A 397 -13.04 -16.83 -17.99
C ILE A 397 -14.21 -17.38 -17.16
N PHE A 398 -14.20 -17.22 -15.85
CA PHE A 398 -15.34 -17.53 -14.99
C PHE A 398 -15.30 -16.74 -13.68
N ASN A 399 -16.48 -16.48 -13.11
CA ASN A 399 -16.67 -15.97 -11.75
C ASN A 399 -18.03 -16.41 -11.20
N THR A 400 -18.06 -17.33 -10.24
CA THR A 400 -19.30 -17.82 -9.62
C THR A 400 -19.73 -17.03 -8.40
N THR A 401 -18.92 -16.06 -7.96
CA THR A 401 -19.30 -15.16 -6.85
C THR A 401 -20.51 -14.36 -7.27
N ASN A 402 -21.64 -14.61 -6.60
CA ASN A 402 -22.91 -13.98 -6.91
C ASN A 402 -22.98 -12.56 -6.35
N LEU A 403 -22.28 -11.62 -6.98
CA LEU A 403 -22.26 -10.20 -6.59
C LEU A 403 -23.66 -9.58 -6.54
N MET A 404 -24.63 -10.16 -7.26
CA MET A 404 -26.05 -9.80 -7.24
C MET A 404 -26.88 -10.77 -6.38
N GLU A 405 -26.33 -11.31 -5.29
CA GLU A 405 -27.03 -12.18 -4.32
C GLU A 405 -28.38 -11.59 -3.90
N MET A 406 -28.38 -10.31 -3.50
CA MET A 406 -29.59 -9.57 -3.10
C MET A 406 -30.39 -9.02 -4.31
N ALA A 407 -30.09 -9.45 -5.52
CA ALA A 407 -30.78 -9.09 -6.77
C ALA A 407 -31.04 -10.30 -7.70
N GLY A 408 -31.09 -11.50 -7.13
CA GLY A 408 -31.57 -12.71 -7.81
C GLY A 408 -30.50 -13.49 -8.58
N GLN A 409 -29.21 -13.21 -8.38
CA GLN A 409 -28.15 -14.06 -8.92
C GLN A 409 -27.94 -15.28 -8.04
N GLU A 410 -27.96 -16.46 -8.66
CA GLU A 410 -27.88 -17.75 -7.97
C GLU A 410 -26.54 -17.99 -7.27
N TYR A 411 -26.58 -18.64 -6.10
CA TYR A 411 -25.37 -19.12 -5.41
C TYR A 411 -24.64 -20.16 -6.24
N GLY A 412 -23.31 -20.21 -6.12
CA GLY A 412 -22.41 -21.16 -6.80
C GLY A 412 -22.57 -22.63 -6.39
N THR A 413 -23.73 -23.22 -6.68
CA THR A 413 -24.14 -24.59 -6.33
C THR A 413 -23.99 -25.57 -7.50
N MET A 414 -23.44 -25.15 -8.64
CA MET A 414 -23.31 -25.97 -9.85
C MET A 414 -22.44 -27.22 -9.70
N PHE A 415 -21.73 -27.34 -8.58
CA PHE A 415 -20.81 -28.45 -8.25
C PHE A 415 -21.50 -29.67 -7.63
N ASP A 416 -22.82 -29.61 -7.34
CA ASP A 416 -23.56 -30.73 -6.72
C ASP A 416 -23.59 -32.00 -7.58
N HIS A 417 -23.76 -31.84 -8.89
CA HIS A 417 -23.95 -32.96 -9.83
C HIS A 417 -23.01 -32.92 -11.04
N ASP A 418 -22.16 -31.89 -11.16
CA ASP A 418 -21.23 -31.75 -12.27
C ASP A 418 -20.07 -30.81 -11.88
N SER A 419 -19.80 -29.80 -12.71
CA SER A 419 -18.61 -28.96 -12.68
C SER A 419 -18.90 -27.60 -13.31
N LEU A 420 -17.97 -26.66 -13.14
CA LEU A 420 -17.95 -25.43 -13.91
C LEU A 420 -17.11 -25.65 -15.15
N THR A 421 -17.70 -25.49 -16.35
CA THR A 421 -17.00 -25.66 -17.63
C THR A 421 -17.10 -24.38 -18.45
N VAL A 422 -16.00 -23.98 -19.09
CA VAL A 422 -15.98 -22.86 -20.03
C VAL A 422 -15.06 -23.17 -21.21
N LYS A 423 -15.50 -22.82 -22.42
CA LYS A 423 -14.67 -22.87 -23.62
C LYS A 423 -14.04 -21.51 -23.86
N VAL A 424 -12.75 -21.49 -24.09
CA VAL A 424 -11.97 -20.26 -24.27
C VAL A 424 -11.10 -20.39 -25.50
N ASN A 425 -11.12 -19.38 -26.36
CA ASN A 425 -10.19 -19.29 -27.48
C ASN A 425 -8.96 -18.48 -27.09
N ILE A 426 -7.79 -19.12 -27.07
CA ILE A 426 -6.51 -18.50 -26.77
C ILE A 426 -5.92 -17.97 -28.07
N PRO A 427 -5.63 -16.66 -28.16
CA PRO A 427 -5.12 -16.09 -29.40
C PRO A 427 -3.67 -16.50 -29.68
N GLU A 428 -3.29 -16.43 -30.97
CA GLU A 428 -1.90 -16.63 -31.38
C GLU A 428 -0.96 -15.63 -30.69
N GLY A 429 0.29 -16.06 -30.48
CA GLY A 429 1.34 -15.23 -29.88
C GLY A 429 1.28 -15.09 -28.36
N VAL A 430 0.31 -15.70 -27.69
CA VAL A 430 0.27 -15.79 -26.22
C VAL A 430 1.20 -16.90 -25.74
N THR A 431 2.07 -16.57 -24.78
CA THR A 431 3.04 -17.48 -24.16
C THR A 431 3.02 -17.31 -22.65
N ASN A 432 3.69 -18.20 -21.91
CA ASN A 432 3.74 -18.17 -20.44
C ASN A 432 2.34 -18.08 -19.79
N LEU A 433 1.39 -18.85 -20.33
CA LEU A 433 0.01 -18.80 -19.90
C LEU A 433 -0.13 -19.31 -18.46
N GLN A 434 -0.96 -18.64 -17.67
CA GLN A 434 -1.30 -19.01 -16.31
C GLN A 434 -2.78 -18.77 -16.04
N LEU A 435 -3.37 -19.54 -15.14
CA LEU A 435 -4.69 -19.27 -14.56
C LEU A 435 -4.51 -18.69 -13.15
N ARG A 436 -4.96 -17.45 -12.94
CA ARG A 436 -5.17 -16.86 -11.62
C ARG A 436 -6.50 -17.35 -11.08
N TYR A 437 -6.47 -18.17 -10.04
CA TYR A 437 -7.63 -18.86 -9.47
C TYR A 437 -7.87 -18.44 -8.01
N ILE A 438 -9.06 -17.93 -7.70
CA ILE A 438 -9.49 -17.63 -6.32
C ILE A 438 -10.66 -18.53 -5.99
N THR A 439 -10.63 -19.22 -4.85
CA THR A 439 -11.67 -20.16 -4.41
C THR A 439 -11.95 -20.04 -2.93
N THR A 440 -13.22 -20.08 -2.53
CA THR A 440 -13.67 -20.18 -1.13
C THR A 440 -14.92 -21.07 -1.03
N GLY A 441 -14.94 -21.93 -0.01
CA GLY A 441 -16.07 -22.80 0.31
C GLY A 441 -16.98 -22.19 1.37
N HIS A 442 -18.29 -22.39 1.23
CA HIS A 442 -19.33 -21.77 2.05
C HIS A 442 -20.38 -22.80 2.48
N GLY A 443 -21.06 -22.52 3.58
CA GLY A 443 -22.08 -23.38 4.18
C GLY A 443 -21.88 -23.42 5.69
N GLY A 444 -22.47 -22.46 6.41
CA GLY A 444 -22.16 -22.15 7.80
C GLY A 444 -22.70 -23.12 8.87
N TRP A 445 -22.58 -24.43 8.64
CA TRP A 445 -22.91 -25.47 9.63
C TRP A 445 -21.81 -26.54 9.66
N GLY A 446 -21.79 -27.40 10.68
CA GLY A 446 -20.66 -28.30 10.95
C GLY A 446 -20.25 -29.24 9.80
N ASN A 447 -21.17 -29.58 8.89
CA ASN A 447 -20.89 -30.42 7.72
C ASN A 447 -20.84 -29.62 6.39
N GLY A 448 -21.06 -28.31 6.45
CA GLY A 448 -21.05 -27.45 5.28
C GLY A 448 -19.62 -27.15 4.81
N ASP A 449 -19.50 -26.76 3.55
CA ASP A 449 -18.19 -26.65 2.88
C ASP A 449 -17.35 -25.49 3.41
N GLU A 450 -17.91 -24.60 4.23
CA GLU A 450 -17.14 -23.63 5.01
C GLU A 450 -16.15 -24.33 5.96
N PHE A 451 -16.60 -25.39 6.64
CA PHE A 451 -15.87 -26.08 7.71
C PHE A 451 -15.39 -27.48 7.34
N VAL A 452 -15.63 -27.92 6.09
CA VAL A 452 -15.19 -29.22 5.58
C VAL A 452 -14.25 -29.00 4.39
N PRO A 453 -12.98 -29.44 4.46
CA PRO A 453 -12.04 -29.29 3.36
C PRO A 453 -12.49 -30.08 2.12
N LYS A 454 -12.52 -29.43 0.94
CA LYS A 454 -12.88 -30.08 -0.34
C LYS A 454 -11.76 -29.95 -1.36
N LEU A 455 -11.49 -31.02 -2.10
CA LEU A 455 -10.55 -31.01 -3.21
C LEU A 455 -11.10 -30.17 -4.37
N ASN A 456 -10.37 -29.12 -4.75
CA ASN A 456 -10.59 -28.38 -5.98
C ASN A 456 -9.70 -29.00 -7.06
N GLU A 457 -10.28 -29.47 -8.16
CA GLU A 457 -9.57 -30.02 -9.30
C GLU A 457 -9.81 -29.17 -10.55
N ILE A 458 -8.73 -28.80 -11.24
CA ILE A 458 -8.76 -27.99 -12.45
C ILE A 458 -8.28 -28.86 -13.61
N PHE A 459 -9.08 -28.91 -14.68
CA PHE A 459 -8.79 -29.64 -15.90
C PHE A 459 -8.77 -28.69 -17.10
N VAL A 460 -7.92 -29.00 -18.07
CA VAL A 460 -7.92 -28.40 -19.39
C VAL A 460 -7.91 -29.52 -20.42
N ASP A 461 -8.89 -29.50 -21.34
CA ASP A 461 -9.09 -30.52 -22.37
C ASP A 461 -9.09 -31.96 -21.80
N GLY A 462 -9.75 -32.12 -20.64
CA GLY A 462 -9.85 -33.41 -19.93
C GLY A 462 -8.60 -33.82 -19.14
N LYS A 463 -7.45 -33.14 -19.28
CA LYS A 463 -6.24 -33.38 -18.48
C LYS A 463 -6.29 -32.56 -17.21
N ARG A 464 -6.09 -33.19 -16.04
CA ARG A 464 -5.95 -32.47 -14.77
C ARG A 464 -4.64 -31.69 -14.76
N VAL A 465 -4.73 -30.36 -14.69
CA VAL A 465 -3.56 -29.45 -14.70
C VAL A 465 -3.19 -28.99 -13.29
N TYR A 466 -4.15 -29.01 -12.35
CA TYR A 466 -3.91 -28.60 -10.98
C TYR A 466 -4.94 -29.22 -10.03
N HIS A 467 -4.56 -29.39 -8.77
CA HIS A 467 -5.51 -29.73 -7.71
C HIS A 467 -4.94 -29.34 -6.34
N PHE A 468 -5.82 -28.96 -5.42
CA PHE A 468 -5.45 -28.70 -4.03
C PHE A 468 -6.69 -28.67 -3.14
N VAL A 469 -6.48 -28.76 -1.83
CA VAL A 469 -7.53 -28.55 -0.83
C VAL A 469 -7.35 -27.13 -0.27
N PRO A 470 -8.14 -26.14 -0.72
CA PRO A 470 -8.08 -24.79 -0.17
C PRO A 470 -8.52 -24.78 1.30
N TRP A 471 -7.59 -24.54 2.22
CA TRP A 471 -7.84 -24.61 3.66
C TRP A 471 -6.94 -23.65 4.45
N ARG A 472 -7.50 -22.98 5.46
CA ARG A 472 -6.81 -22.04 6.35
C ARG A 472 -6.95 -22.49 7.80
N THR A 473 -5.85 -22.50 8.54
CA THR A 473 -5.78 -22.94 9.95
C THR A 473 -5.26 -21.86 10.90
N ASP A 474 -5.18 -20.61 10.43
CA ASP A 474 -4.61 -19.46 11.13
C ASP A 474 -5.68 -18.41 11.48
N CYS A 475 -6.98 -18.78 11.45
CA CYS A 475 -8.06 -17.82 11.63
C CYS A 475 -8.06 -17.14 13.02
N GLY A 476 -7.58 -17.82 14.06
CA GLY A 476 -7.40 -17.24 15.39
C GLY A 476 -6.44 -16.03 15.44
N THR A 477 -5.55 -15.86 14.44
CA THR A 477 -4.71 -14.66 14.31
C THR A 477 -5.52 -13.39 14.12
N TYR A 478 -6.76 -13.49 13.61
CA TYR A 478 -7.64 -12.36 13.34
C TYR A 478 -8.63 -12.08 14.48
N ARG A 479 -8.50 -12.72 15.66
CA ARG A 479 -9.47 -12.61 16.75
C ARG A 479 -9.81 -11.16 17.12
N LEU A 480 -8.81 -10.28 17.20
CA LEU A 480 -8.98 -8.86 17.58
C LEU A 480 -9.67 -7.98 16.53
N LEU A 481 -10.01 -8.53 15.36
CA LEU A 481 -10.89 -7.89 14.39
C LEU A 481 -12.37 -8.23 14.63
N ASN A 482 -12.69 -9.23 15.45
CA ASN A 482 -13.99 -9.92 15.44
C ASN A 482 -14.79 -9.76 16.77
N PRO A 483 -15.17 -8.54 17.18
CA PRO A 483 -15.85 -8.31 18.46
C PRO A 483 -17.21 -9.02 18.60
N SER A 484 -17.93 -9.27 17.50
CA SER A 484 -19.26 -9.91 17.49
C SER A 484 -19.24 -11.40 17.19
N SER A 485 -18.06 -12.02 17.15
CA SER A 485 -17.99 -13.45 16.84
C SER A 485 -18.58 -14.29 17.98
N GLY A 486 -19.42 -15.26 17.63
CA GLY A 486 -20.02 -16.19 18.59
C GLY A 486 -18.95 -17.02 19.30
N ASN A 487 -19.06 -17.16 20.63
CA ASN A 487 -18.15 -17.97 21.43
C ASN A 487 -18.85 -19.27 21.86
N PHE A 488 -18.15 -20.39 21.76
CA PHE A 488 -18.65 -21.73 22.05
C PHE A 488 -18.22 -22.18 23.45
N GLY A 489 -18.93 -23.17 24.02
CA GLY A 489 -18.68 -23.67 25.37
C GLY A 489 -17.30 -24.34 25.58
N ASN A 490 -16.60 -24.69 24.50
CA ASN A 490 -15.23 -25.22 24.53
C ASN A 490 -14.15 -24.12 24.53
N GLY A 491 -14.55 -22.84 24.56
CA GLY A 491 -13.65 -21.71 24.58
C GLY A 491 -13.22 -21.18 23.21
N LEU A 492 -13.63 -21.83 22.10
CA LEU A 492 -13.36 -21.31 20.75
C LEU A 492 -14.35 -20.21 20.37
N SER A 493 -13.90 -19.24 19.59
CA SER A 493 -14.77 -18.31 18.87
C SER A 493 -15.01 -18.81 17.44
N SER A 494 -16.14 -18.47 16.83
CA SER A 494 -16.42 -18.79 15.42
C SER A 494 -15.33 -18.25 14.50
N SER A 495 -14.82 -17.04 14.79
CA SER A 495 -13.72 -16.42 14.04
C SER A 495 -12.40 -17.19 14.11
N ASP A 496 -12.22 -18.10 15.08
CA ASP A 496 -10.99 -18.89 15.25
C ASP A 496 -10.99 -20.18 14.42
N LEU A 497 -12.17 -20.63 13.98
CA LEU A 497 -12.33 -21.92 13.28
C LEU A 497 -11.60 -21.92 11.93
N SER A 498 -10.93 -23.03 11.64
CA SER A 498 -10.35 -23.31 10.33
C SER A 498 -11.43 -23.43 9.27
N ARG A 499 -11.13 -22.99 8.04
CA ARG A 499 -12.12 -22.78 6.99
C ARG A 499 -11.57 -23.04 5.59
N SER A 500 -12.48 -23.25 4.63
CA SER A 500 -12.18 -23.44 3.21
C SER A 500 -11.68 -22.16 2.51
N ASN A 501 -10.41 -21.83 2.76
CA ASN A 501 -9.59 -20.76 2.18
C ASN A 501 -9.78 -19.33 2.71
N TRP A 502 -10.54 -19.12 3.77
CA TRP A 502 -10.79 -17.78 4.27
C TRP A 502 -10.92 -17.73 5.79
N CYS A 503 -10.66 -16.56 6.36
CA CYS A 503 -10.91 -16.26 7.76
C CYS A 503 -11.68 -14.93 7.87
N PRO A 504 -12.61 -14.77 8.82
CA PRO A 504 -13.28 -13.49 9.10
C PRO A 504 -12.26 -12.37 9.40
N GLY A 505 -12.21 -11.34 8.54
CA GLY A 505 -11.22 -10.27 8.63
C GLY A 505 -9.97 -10.48 7.77
N SER A 506 -9.94 -11.47 6.88
CA SER A 506 -8.82 -11.72 5.96
C SER A 506 -9.17 -11.57 4.48
N LEU A 507 -8.15 -11.38 3.65
CA LEU A 507 -8.22 -11.58 2.21
C LEU A 507 -7.99 -13.06 1.86
N THR A 508 -8.53 -13.52 0.75
CA THR A 508 -8.19 -14.81 0.15
C THR A 508 -7.24 -14.58 -1.03
N PRO A 509 -5.97 -15.02 -0.95
CA PRO A 509 -5.03 -14.84 -2.05
C PRO A 509 -5.39 -15.74 -3.24
N ALA A 510 -5.02 -15.30 -4.45
CA ALA A 510 -5.12 -16.11 -5.63
C ALA A 510 -4.02 -17.19 -5.67
N VAL A 511 -4.33 -18.33 -6.29
CA VAL A 511 -3.36 -19.33 -6.71
C VAL A 511 -3.06 -19.10 -8.19
N TYR A 512 -1.77 -19.09 -8.56
CA TYR A 512 -1.33 -18.95 -9.94
C TYR A 512 -0.94 -20.33 -10.47
N ILE A 513 -1.67 -20.80 -11.48
CA ILE A 513 -1.52 -22.14 -12.05
C ILE A 513 -0.86 -22.01 -13.41
N PRO A 514 0.42 -22.41 -13.58
CA PRO A 514 1.08 -22.40 -14.87
C PRO A 514 0.44 -23.38 -15.86
N LEU A 515 0.29 -22.95 -17.11
CA LEU A 515 -0.27 -23.71 -18.22
C LEU A 515 0.73 -23.76 -19.40
N PRO A 516 1.95 -24.29 -19.21
CA PRO A 516 3.03 -24.20 -20.20
C PRO A 516 2.76 -24.97 -21.49
N ASP A 517 1.90 -25.99 -21.43
CA ASP A 517 1.60 -26.88 -22.54
C ASP A 517 0.50 -26.36 -23.46
N LEU A 518 -0.13 -25.21 -23.14
CA LEU A 518 -1.31 -24.74 -23.85
C LEU A 518 -0.94 -23.92 -25.09
N ALA A 519 -1.38 -24.40 -26.26
CA ALA A 519 -1.18 -23.74 -27.54
C ALA A 519 -2.30 -22.71 -27.83
N PRO A 520 -2.15 -21.86 -28.86
CA PRO A 520 -3.28 -21.10 -29.39
C PRO A 520 -4.41 -22.01 -29.88
N GLY A 521 -5.66 -21.57 -29.70
CA GLY A 521 -6.85 -22.32 -30.12
C GLY A 521 -7.93 -22.41 -29.05
N VAL A 522 -8.96 -23.20 -29.32
CA VAL A 522 -10.10 -23.41 -28.41
C VAL A 522 -9.77 -24.50 -27.41
N HIS A 523 -9.86 -24.16 -26.13
CA HIS A 523 -9.64 -25.06 -25.00
C HIS A 523 -10.85 -25.09 -24.08
N GLU A 524 -11.14 -26.24 -23.49
CA GLU A 524 -12.16 -26.39 -22.46
C GLU A 524 -11.52 -26.44 -21.07
N PHE A 525 -11.86 -25.45 -20.24
CA PHE A 525 -11.48 -25.40 -18.83
C PHE A 525 -12.62 -25.99 -18.00
N LYS A 526 -12.27 -26.80 -17.01
CA LYS A 526 -13.22 -27.40 -16.06
C LYS A 526 -12.71 -27.28 -14.63
N VAL A 527 -13.57 -26.84 -13.72
CA VAL A 527 -13.35 -26.86 -12.27
C VAL A 527 -14.33 -27.85 -11.64
N ALA A 528 -13.81 -28.87 -10.95
CA ALA A 528 -14.58 -29.87 -10.23
C ALA A 528 -14.33 -29.76 -8.72
N ILE A 529 -15.40 -29.76 -7.94
CA ILE A 529 -15.37 -29.66 -6.48
C ILE A 529 -16.46 -30.61 -5.94
N PRO A 530 -16.16 -31.50 -4.98
CA PRO A 530 -17.17 -32.39 -4.40
C PRO A 530 -18.03 -31.63 -3.39
N LEU A 531 -19.08 -30.96 -3.88
CA LEU A 531 -19.96 -30.12 -3.07
C LEU A 531 -20.59 -30.91 -1.90
N GLY A 532 -20.62 -30.30 -0.72
CA GLY A 532 -21.34 -30.84 0.43
C GLY A 532 -22.84 -30.94 0.19
N LYS A 533 -23.44 -32.03 0.67
CA LYS A 533 -24.89 -32.24 0.60
C LYS A 533 -25.62 -31.25 1.48
N ARG A 534 -26.84 -30.89 1.09
CA ARG A 534 -27.75 -30.06 1.89
C ARG A 534 -28.12 -30.73 3.21
N GLU A 535 -28.38 -29.91 4.22
CA GLU A 535 -28.94 -30.31 5.52
C GLU A 535 -30.13 -29.40 5.85
N GLY A 536 -31.35 -29.89 5.61
CA GLY A 536 -32.56 -29.06 5.68
C GLY A 536 -32.51 -27.90 4.67
N THR A 537 -32.59 -26.66 5.15
CA THR A 537 -32.47 -25.45 4.33
C THR A 537 -31.02 -25.00 4.12
N ALA A 538 -30.06 -25.58 4.85
CA ALA A 538 -28.64 -25.26 4.71
C ALA A 538 -28.06 -25.93 3.45
N PHE A 539 -27.23 -25.20 2.72
CA PHE A 539 -26.60 -25.68 1.49
C PHE A 539 -25.17 -25.15 1.37
N SER A 540 -24.30 -25.95 0.76
CA SER A 540 -22.94 -25.55 0.44
C SER A 540 -22.92 -24.80 -0.89
N ALA A 541 -21.97 -23.87 -1.03
CA ALA A 541 -21.70 -23.17 -2.28
C ALA A 541 -20.21 -22.85 -2.40
N TRP A 542 -19.74 -22.66 -3.63
CA TRP A 542 -18.36 -22.27 -3.89
C TRP A 542 -18.29 -21.01 -4.74
N ASN A 543 -17.56 -20.03 -4.21
CA ASN A 543 -17.20 -18.81 -4.92
C ASN A 543 -15.84 -19.03 -5.56
N VAL A 544 -15.80 -19.17 -6.89
CA VAL A 544 -14.59 -19.40 -7.67
C VAL A 544 -14.47 -18.37 -8.80
N SER A 545 -13.29 -17.79 -8.99
CA SER A 545 -13.00 -16.90 -10.11
C SER A 545 -11.70 -17.28 -10.79
N GLY A 546 -11.64 -17.08 -12.10
CA GLY A 546 -10.56 -17.50 -12.96
C GLY A 546 -10.22 -16.44 -14.00
N VAL A 547 -8.97 -16.00 -14.04
CA VAL A 547 -8.43 -15.09 -15.05
C VAL A 547 -7.25 -15.76 -15.72
N LEU A 548 -7.32 -15.97 -17.04
CA LEU A 548 -6.16 -16.37 -17.83
C LEU A 548 -5.25 -15.17 -18.04
N MET A 549 -3.95 -15.39 -17.92
CA MET A 549 -2.93 -14.36 -18.07
C MET A 549 -1.76 -14.92 -18.87
N GLY A 550 -1.13 -14.12 -19.70
CA GLY A 550 0.04 -14.54 -20.46
C GLY A 550 0.81 -13.36 -21.06
N GLU A 551 2.00 -13.64 -21.56
CA GLU A 551 2.78 -12.70 -22.35
C GLU A 551 2.27 -12.71 -23.79
N LYS A 552 1.98 -11.53 -24.34
CA LYS A 552 1.61 -11.39 -25.75
C LYS A 552 2.77 -10.73 -26.50
N LYS A 553 3.31 -11.43 -27.48
CA LYS A 553 4.37 -10.92 -28.36
C LYS A 553 3.86 -9.93 -29.39
#